data_AF-O97654-F1
#
_entry.id   AF-O97654-F1
#
_cell.length_a   1.000
_cell.length_b   1.000
_cell.length_c   1.000
_cell.angle_alpha   90.00
_cell.angle_beta   90.00
_cell.angle_gamma   90.00
#
_symmetry.space_group_name_H-M   'P 1'
#
loop_
_entity.id
_entity.type
_entity.pdbx_description
1 polymer ?
#
loop_
_entity_poly.entity_id
_entity_poly.type
_entity_poly.pdbx_seq_one_letter_code
_entity_poly.pdbx_strand_id
1 'polypeptide(L)'
;VRIKNWGNGMTFEDMLHREANGEVACKSKSCLAAVMNPKSMTRGPRDKPTPPDELLPHAIQFVNQYYNSFKEAKIEEHLARV
;
A
#
# COMPACT_ATOMS: atom_id res chain seq x y z
N VAL A 1 -14.06 1.56 6.40
CA VAL A 1 -14.88 0.34 6.17
C VAL A 1 -15.12 -0.31 7.52
N ARG A 2 -16.39 -0.52 7.92
CA ARG A 2 -16.70 -1.15 9.21
C ARG A 2 -16.61 -2.67 9.11
N ILE A 3 -15.71 -3.27 9.88
CA ILE A 3 -15.47 -4.72 9.94
C ILE A 3 -16.05 -5.27 11.24
N LYS A 4 -16.71 -6.43 11.19
CA LYS A 4 -17.35 -7.07 12.34
C LYS A 4 -16.86 -8.50 12.51
N ASN A 5 -16.46 -8.84 13.73
CA ASN A 5 -16.28 -10.22 14.16
C ASN A 5 -17.62 -10.76 14.68
N TRP A 6 -18.14 -11.80 14.05
CA TRP A 6 -19.44 -12.39 14.41
C TRP A 6 -19.36 -13.36 15.59
N GLY A 7 -18.19 -13.89 15.93
CA GLY A 7 -18.01 -14.81 17.04
C GLY A 7 -18.05 -14.13 18.41
N ASN A 8 -17.65 -12.85 18.50
CA ASN A 8 -17.65 -12.08 19.76
C ASN A 8 -18.33 -10.71 19.66
N GLY A 9 -18.84 -10.34 18.48
CA GLY A 9 -19.55 -9.07 18.26
C GLY A 9 -18.65 -7.84 18.12
N MET A 10 -17.33 -7.95 18.24
CA MET A 10 -16.42 -6.81 18.13
C MET A 10 -16.48 -6.18 16.73
N THR A 11 -16.30 -4.85 16.68
CA THR A 11 -16.24 -4.09 15.42
C THR A 11 -14.99 -3.22 15.35
N PHE A 12 -14.45 -3.07 14.14
CA PHE A 12 -13.32 -2.20 13.81
C PHE A 12 -13.68 -1.27 12.66
N GLU A 13 -13.06 -0.09 12.63
CA GLU A 13 -13.16 0.85 11.51
C GLU A 13 -11.83 0.90 10.76
N ASP A 14 -11.84 0.41 9.52
CA ASP A 14 -10.67 0.48 8.65
C ASP A 14 -10.60 1.85 7.98
N MET A 15 -9.54 2.60 8.29
CA MET A 15 -9.14 3.82 7.57
C MET A 15 -7.93 3.59 6.65
N LEU A 16 -7.13 2.54 6.91
CA LEU A 16 -5.87 2.28 6.22
C LEU A 16 -6.04 1.88 4.75
N HIS A 17 -7.18 1.29 4.38
CA HIS A 17 -7.49 0.92 2.99
C HIS A 17 -7.40 2.09 1.99
N ARG A 18 -7.42 3.35 2.45
CA ARG A 18 -7.26 4.54 1.61
C ARG A 18 -5.84 4.71 1.07
N GLU A 19 -4.86 4.16 1.78
CA GLU A 19 -3.45 4.17 1.38
C GLU A 19 -3.09 3.00 0.44
N ALA A 20 -4.07 2.16 0.09
CA ALA A 20 -3.83 1.02 -0.78
C ALA A 20 -3.44 1.48 -2.19
N ASN A 21 -2.29 1.00 -2.67
CA ASN A 21 -1.77 1.28 -4.00
C ASN A 21 -2.10 0.15 -4.98
N GLY A 22 -2.40 0.51 -6.23
CA GLY A 22 -2.64 -0.44 -7.32
C GLY A 22 -4.09 -0.91 -7.45
N GLU A 23 -4.42 -1.44 -8.62
CA GLU A 23 -5.74 -2.02 -8.88
C GLU A 23 -5.86 -3.38 -8.20
N VAL A 24 -6.96 -3.62 -7.47
CA VAL A 24 -7.32 -4.96 -6.98
C VAL A 24 -7.97 -5.79 -8.10
N ALA A 25 -7.94 -7.12 -7.98
CA ALA A 25 -8.54 -8.00 -8.99
C ALA A 25 -10.06 -7.81 -9.18
N CYS A 26 -10.75 -7.31 -8.16
CA CYS A 26 -12.20 -7.13 -8.15
C CYS A 26 -12.62 -5.87 -8.92
N LYS A 27 -13.71 -5.96 -9.69
CA LYS A 27 -14.33 -4.85 -10.43
C LYS A 27 -15.68 -4.51 -9.82
N SER A 28 -16.24 -3.36 -10.19
CA SER A 28 -17.55 -2.91 -9.71
C SER A 28 -18.69 -3.91 -9.95
N LYS A 29 -18.60 -4.74 -11.00
CA LYS A 29 -19.62 -5.74 -11.37
C LYS A 29 -19.26 -7.19 -11.03
N SER A 30 -18.03 -7.48 -10.60
CA SER A 30 -17.59 -8.85 -10.34
C SER A 30 -16.44 -8.93 -9.33
N CYS A 31 -16.51 -9.92 -8.44
CA CYS A 31 -15.48 -10.18 -7.45
C CYS A 31 -14.60 -11.36 -7.89
N LEU A 32 -13.29 -11.15 -7.96
CA LEU A 32 -12.30 -12.17 -8.37
C LEU A 32 -11.40 -12.59 -7.21
N ALA A 33 -11.86 -12.41 -5.97
CA ALA A 33 -11.06 -12.66 -4.76
C ALA A 33 -10.61 -14.12 -4.58
N ALA A 34 -11.32 -15.08 -5.19
CA ALA A 34 -10.97 -16.50 -5.12
C ALA A 34 -9.94 -16.95 -6.19
N VAL A 35 -9.51 -16.06 -7.07
CA VAL A 35 -8.47 -16.37 -8.05
C VAL A 35 -7.13 -16.43 -7.34
N MET A 36 -6.42 -17.57 -7.44
CA MET A 36 -5.17 -17.81 -6.72
C MET A 36 -4.02 -16.88 -7.13
N ASN A 37 -3.85 -16.64 -8.43
CA ASN A 37 -2.73 -15.85 -8.97
C ASN A 37 -3.25 -14.70 -9.84
N PRO A 38 -3.90 -13.68 -9.26
CA PRO A 38 -4.42 -12.56 -10.04
C PRO A 38 -3.27 -11.64 -10.47
N LYS A 39 -3.38 -11.06 -11.67
CA LYS A 39 -2.37 -10.14 -12.22
C LYS A 39 -2.11 -8.93 -11.31
N SER A 40 -3.13 -8.44 -10.61
CA SER A 40 -2.99 -7.35 -9.63
C SER A 40 -2.02 -7.67 -8.48
N MET A 41 -1.80 -8.95 -8.16
CA MET A 41 -0.89 -9.40 -7.10
C MET A 41 0.42 -9.98 -7.66
N THR A 42 0.65 -9.85 -8.97
CA THR A 42 1.83 -10.42 -9.64
C THR A 42 2.62 -9.32 -10.32
N ARG A 43 3.90 -9.16 -9.95
CA ARG A 43 4.81 -8.26 -10.65
C ARG A 43 5.53 -9.00 -11.77
N GLY A 44 5.20 -8.67 -13.02
CA GLY A 44 5.87 -9.24 -14.19
C GLY A 44 7.29 -8.70 -14.43
N PRO A 45 8.06 -9.36 -15.31
CA PRO A 45 9.41 -8.91 -15.69
C PRO A 45 9.40 -7.54 -16.39
N ARG A 46 10.56 -6.87 -16.41
CA ARG A 46 10.79 -5.63 -17.16
C ARG A 46 12.10 -5.75 -17.95
N ASP A 47 12.09 -5.28 -19.19
CA ASP A 47 13.29 -5.24 -20.04
C ASP A 47 14.10 -3.94 -19.89
N LYS A 48 13.52 -2.96 -19.20
CA LYS A 48 14.12 -1.64 -18.97
C LYS A 48 14.02 -1.26 -17.49
N PRO A 49 14.94 -0.42 -16.99
CA PRO A 49 14.80 0.19 -15.67
C PRO A 49 13.47 0.94 -15.51
N THR A 50 12.99 1.05 -14.27
CA THR A 50 11.83 1.89 -13.94
C THR A 50 12.14 3.34 -14.26
N PRO A 51 11.26 4.05 -14.98
CA PRO A 51 11.42 5.48 -15.25
C PRO A 51 11.56 6.30 -13.94
N PRO A 52 12.46 7.29 -13.87
CA PRO A 52 12.66 8.09 -12.65
C PRO A 52 11.39 8.81 -12.16
N ASP A 53 10.51 9.23 -13.07
CA ASP A 53 9.21 9.87 -12.79
C ASP A 53 8.20 8.91 -12.13
N GLU A 54 8.25 7.61 -12.43
CA GLU A 54 7.49 6.58 -11.72
C GLU A 54 8.15 6.24 -10.37
N LEU A 55 9.49 6.16 -10.34
CA LEU A 55 10.23 5.68 -9.18
C LEU A 55 10.27 6.70 -8.03
N LEU A 56 10.52 7.97 -8.34
CA LEU A 56 10.80 9.01 -7.34
C LEU A 56 9.64 9.20 -6.34
N PRO A 57 8.35 9.28 -6.76
CA PRO A 57 7.24 9.39 -5.81
C PRO A 57 7.16 8.22 -4.84
N HIS A 58 7.38 6.99 -5.32
CA HIS A 58 7.37 5.80 -4.47
C HIS A 58 8.55 5.76 -3.50
N ALA A 59 9.75 6.20 -3.93
CA ALA A 59 10.91 6.31 -3.06
C ALA A 59 10.68 7.30 -1.92
N ILE A 60 10.15 8.50 -2.23
CA ILE A 60 9.81 9.52 -1.24
C ILE A 60 8.73 9.00 -0.28
N GLN A 61 7.66 8.38 -0.80
CA GLN A 61 6.59 7.80 0.02
C GLN A 61 7.15 6.79 1.03
N PHE A 62 8.05 5.92 0.59
CA PHE A 62 8.68 4.91 1.46
C PHE A 62 9.60 5.54 2.52
N VAL A 63 10.43 6.51 2.14
CA VAL A 63 11.30 7.22 3.11
C VAL A 63 10.46 7.93 4.16
N ASN A 64 9.37 8.60 3.75
CA ASN A 64 8.43 9.23 4.68
C ASN A 64 7.80 8.19 5.61
N GLN A 65 7.34 7.06 5.08
CA GLN A 65 6.79 5.97 5.90
C GLN A 65 7.81 5.47 6.94
N TYR A 66 9.07 5.32 6.55
CA TYR A 66 10.15 4.90 7.45
C TYR A 66 10.38 5.89 8.59
N TYR A 67 10.61 7.17 8.30
CA TYR A 67 10.89 8.17 9.34
C TYR A 67 9.67 8.50 10.21
N ASN A 68 8.46 8.45 9.65
CA ASN A 68 7.22 8.63 10.41
C ASN A 68 6.92 7.47 11.38
N SER A 69 7.59 6.32 11.23
CA SER A 69 7.43 5.18 12.14
C SER A 69 8.16 5.35 13.47
N PHE A 70 9.15 6.26 13.55
CA PHE A 70 9.86 6.51 14.79
C PHE A 70 8.96 7.20 15.81
N LYS A 71 9.04 6.74 17.06
CA LYS A 71 8.35 7.37 18.19
C LYS A 71 8.82 8.82 18.41
N GLU A 72 10.11 9.07 18.18
CA GLU A 72 10.74 10.39 18.26
C GLU A 72 11.18 10.81 16.85
N ALA A 73 10.72 11.99 16.43
CA ALA A 73 10.99 12.48 15.08
C ALA A 73 12.47 12.82 14.87
N LYS A 74 13.05 12.30 13.79
CA LYS A 74 14.44 12.52 13.38
C LYS A 74 14.50 13.43 12.14
N ILE A 75 14.14 14.70 12.34
CA ILE A 75 13.82 15.61 11.24
C ILE A 75 15.02 15.88 10.33
N GLU A 76 16.21 16.06 10.90
CA GLU A 76 17.44 16.34 10.14
C GLU A 76 17.82 15.14 9.27
N GLU A 77 17.82 13.93 9.85
CA GLU A 77 18.14 12.70 9.13
C GLU A 77 17.06 12.32 8.10
N HIS A 78 15.81 12.69 8.37
CA HIS A 78 14.71 12.51 7.42
C HIS A 78 14.93 13.40 6.19
N LEU A 79 15.15 14.70 6.39
CA LEU A 79 15.40 15.65 5.29
C LEU A 79 16.69 15.35 4.53
N ALA A 80 17.73 14.86 5.20
CA ALA A 80 18.97 14.46 4.54
C ALA A 80 18.81 13.18 3.68
N ARG A 81 17.74 12.40 3.90
CA ARG A 81 17.48 11.14 3.19
C ARG A 81 16.45 11.26 2.08
N VAL A 82 15.56 12.27 2.14
CA VAL A 82 14.59 12.62 1.09
C VAL A 82 15.29 13.36 -0.03
#